data_AF-A0A343KPJ1-F1
#
_entry.id   AF-A0A343KPJ1-F1
#
_cell.length_a   1.000
_cell.length_b   1.000
_cell.length_c   1.000
_cell.angle_alpha   90.00
_cell.angle_beta   90.00
_cell.angle_gamma   90.00
#
_symmetry.space_group_name_H-M   'P 1'
#
loop_
_entity.id
_entity.type
_entity.pdbx_description
1 polymer ?
#
loop_
_entity_poly.entity_id
_entity_poly.type
_entity_poly.pdbx_seq_one_letter_code
_entity_poly.pdbx_strand_id
1 'polypeptide(L)'
;MFDPLILVLIFILCLVFSSVILVFVMNSYFYSFMLFTLFMSGIVVLLAYMCGVIVVEKVTGIYKLYMSLIWMSILLSLFIQIIKFDFTYFSVFISTLKINYYEFYFIFKFMLFPFSLFSFFLVFYLLFCLVVIYEIVKSCSGPLRMKI
;
A
#
# COMPACT_ATOMS: atom_id res chain seq x y z
N MET A 1 12.58 -7.23 -17.91
CA MET A 1 12.00 -7.60 -16.60
C MET A 1 12.70 -6.83 -15.51
N PHE A 2 11.93 -6.03 -14.76
CA PHE A 2 12.42 -5.35 -13.57
C PHE A 2 12.76 -6.37 -12.49
N ASP A 3 13.84 -6.14 -11.74
CA ASP A 3 14.13 -7.01 -10.61
C ASP A 3 13.04 -6.79 -9.55
N PRO A 4 12.45 -7.85 -9.00
CA PRO A 4 11.32 -7.76 -8.07
C PRO A 4 11.63 -6.91 -6.83
N LEU A 5 12.88 -6.86 -6.37
CA LEU A 5 13.29 -6.00 -5.25
C LEU A 5 13.15 -4.50 -5.57
N ILE A 6 13.45 -4.11 -6.81
CA ILE A 6 13.30 -2.72 -7.29
C ILE A 6 11.81 -2.35 -7.32
N LEU A 7 10.97 -3.26 -7.79
CA LEU A 7 9.53 -3.06 -7.83
C LEU A 7 8.97 -2.84 -6.42
N VAL A 8 9.43 -3.61 -5.44
CA VAL A 8 9.03 -3.44 -4.04
C VAL A 8 9.46 -2.08 -3.50
N LEU A 9 10.68 -1.63 -3.82
CA LEU A 9 11.18 -0.32 -3.38
C LEU A 9 10.36 0.83 -3.97
N ILE A 10 9.99 0.74 -5.25
CA ILE A 10 9.08 1.70 -5.90
C ILE A 10 7.70 1.68 -5.21
N PHE A 11 7.19 0.50 -4.88
CA PHE A 11 5.91 0.35 -4.22
C PHE A 11 5.90 1.00 -2.82
N ILE A 12 6.98 0.84 -2.04
CA ILE A 12 7.15 1.52 -0.74
C ILE A 12 7.12 3.05 -0.91
N LEU A 13 7.83 3.60 -1.90
CA LEU A 13 7.83 5.04 -2.17
C LEU A 13 6.43 5.54 -2.51
N CYS A 14 5.71 4.85 -3.40
CA CYS A 14 4.33 5.20 -3.75
C CYS A 14 3.39 5.15 -2.53
N LEU A 15 3.58 4.20 -1.61
CA LEU A 15 2.78 4.12 -0.38
C LEU A 15 3.06 5.30 0.56
N VAL A 16 4.31 5.71 0.71
CA VAL A 16 4.65 6.90 1.50
C VAL A 16 3.97 8.13 0.88
N PHE A 17 4.09 8.36 -0.42
CA PHE A 17 3.45 9.50 -1.07
C PHE A 17 1.92 9.48 -0.95
N SER A 18 1.28 8.33 -1.16
CA SER A 18 -0.18 8.22 -1.04
C SER A 18 -0.68 8.45 0.40
N SER A 19 0.04 7.94 1.41
CA SER A 19 -0.29 8.20 2.82
C SER A 19 -0.19 9.68 3.18
N VAL A 20 0.83 10.36 2.67
CA VAL A 20 1.06 11.80 2.88
C VAL A 20 -0.02 12.63 2.18
N ILE A 21 -0.39 12.27 0.95
CA ILE A 21 -1.46 12.95 0.21
C ILE A 21 -2.81 12.82 0.94
N LEU A 22 -3.11 11.66 1.54
CA LEU A 22 -4.36 11.50 2.31
C LEU A 22 -4.44 12.44 3.51
N VAL A 23 -3.32 12.63 4.22
CA VAL A 23 -3.25 13.58 5.34
C VAL A 23 -3.44 15.01 4.83
N PHE A 24 -2.73 15.38 3.77
CA PHE A 24 -2.79 16.76 3.28
C PHE A 24 -4.06 17.11 2.53
N VAL A 25 -4.70 16.19 1.81
CA VAL A 25 -5.89 16.50 0.99
C VAL A 25 -7.18 16.25 1.75
N MET A 26 -7.24 15.14 2.50
CA MET A 26 -8.48 14.68 3.12
C MET A 26 -8.49 14.88 4.64
N ASN A 27 -7.42 15.43 5.23
CA ASN A 27 -7.23 15.62 6.68
C ASN A 27 -7.53 14.36 7.50
N SER A 28 -7.39 13.17 6.88
CA SER A 28 -7.78 11.89 7.47
C SER A 28 -6.55 11.13 7.95
N TYR A 29 -6.19 11.34 9.21
CA TYR A 29 -4.99 10.76 9.82
C TYR A 29 -5.15 9.27 10.08
N PHE A 30 -6.32 8.82 10.54
CA PHE A 30 -6.52 7.43 10.93
C PHE A 30 -6.53 6.52 9.69
N TYR A 31 -7.19 6.92 8.61
CA TYR A 31 -7.15 6.16 7.35
C TYR A 31 -5.77 6.13 6.69
N SER A 32 -5.01 7.23 6.74
CA SER A 32 -3.62 7.24 6.26
C SER A 32 -2.75 6.25 7.04
N PHE A 33 -2.90 6.22 8.36
CA PHE A 33 -2.19 5.28 9.23
C PHE A 33 -2.60 3.81 8.95
N MET A 34 -3.90 3.53 8.80
CA MET A 34 -4.39 2.18 8.49
C MET A 34 -3.90 1.70 7.11
N LEU A 35 -3.86 2.58 6.11
CA LEU A 35 -3.30 2.28 4.80
C LEU A 35 -1.82 1.92 4.92
N PHE A 36 -1.03 2.78 5.56
CA PHE A 36 0.41 2.58 5.68
C PHE A 36 0.75 1.27 6.40
N THR A 37 0.10 1.00 7.54
CA THR A 37 0.38 -0.20 8.35
C THR A 37 0.02 -1.50 7.64
N LEU A 38 -1.17 -1.58 7.03
CA LEU A 38 -1.64 -2.78 6.34
C LEU A 38 -0.73 -3.10 5.15
N PHE A 39 -0.44 -2.11 4.29
CA PHE A 39 0.42 -2.36 3.13
C PHE A 39 1.88 -2.64 3.50
N MET A 40 2.43 -1.97 4.52
CA MET A 40 3.78 -2.27 4.99
C MET A 40 3.91 -3.70 5.51
N SER A 41 2.91 -4.21 6.26
CA SER A 41 2.93 -5.62 6.69
C SER A 41 2.94 -6.60 5.52
N GLY A 42 2.20 -6.31 4.44
CA GLY A 42 2.18 -7.15 3.24
C GLY A 42 3.51 -7.12 2.49
N ILE A 43 4.12 -5.94 2.36
CA ILE A 43 5.42 -5.77 1.71
C ILE A 43 6.52 -6.54 2.44
N VAL A 44 6.52 -6.57 3.78
CA VAL A 44 7.53 -7.30 4.54
C VAL A 44 7.48 -8.81 4.22
N VAL A 45 6.28 -9.38 4.11
CA VAL A 45 6.12 -10.79 3.69
C VAL A 45 6.58 -11.00 2.25
N LEU A 46 6.30 -10.03 1.36
CA LEU A 46 6.72 -10.09 -0.03
C LEU A 46 8.26 -9.99 -0.16
N LEU A 47 8.91 -9.15 0.65
CA LEU A 47 10.37 -9.08 0.75
C LEU A 47 10.95 -10.39 1.25
N ALA A 48 10.36 -11.01 2.27
CA ALA A 48 10.80 -12.32 2.77
C ALA A 48 10.73 -13.40 1.68
N TYR A 49 9.66 -13.41 0.88
CA TYR A 49 9.51 -14.30 -0.27
C TYR A 49 10.59 -14.07 -1.32
N MET A 50 10.77 -12.81 -1.70
CA MET A 50 11.72 -12.43 -2.74
C MET A 50 13.16 -12.69 -2.32
N CYS A 51 13.54 -12.42 -1.07
CA CYS A 51 14.86 -12.79 -0.55
C CYS A 51 15.09 -14.32 -0.58
N GLY A 52 14.06 -15.12 -0.30
CA GLY A 52 14.15 -16.58 -0.40
C GLY A 52 14.34 -17.12 -1.82
N VAL A 53 13.91 -16.37 -2.84
CA VAL A 53 14.00 -16.77 -4.26
C VAL A 53 15.23 -16.17 -4.96
N ILE A 54 15.54 -14.89 -4.71
CA ILE A 54 16.49 -14.10 -5.48
C ILE A 54 17.95 -14.34 -5.08
N VAL A 55 18.23 -14.84 -3.86
CA VAL A 55 19.61 -15.21 -3.48
C VAL A 55 20.21 -16.26 -4.43
N VAL A 56 19.38 -16.96 -5.21
CA VAL A 56 19.80 -17.93 -6.23
C VAL A 56 20.24 -17.29 -7.57
N GLU A 57 19.77 -16.09 -7.93
CA GLU A 57 20.10 -15.43 -9.21
C GLU A 57 20.84 -14.09 -9.00
N LYS A 58 22.10 -14.03 -9.45
CA LYS A 58 22.98 -12.86 -9.27
C LYS A 58 22.39 -11.58 -9.87
N VAL A 59 22.42 -10.52 -9.06
CA VAL A 59 22.07 -9.12 -9.38
C VAL A 59 22.87 -8.62 -10.58
N THR A 60 22.22 -8.53 -11.75
CA THR A 60 22.79 -8.02 -13.01
C THR A 60 22.00 -6.83 -13.58
N GLY A 61 21.30 -6.08 -12.71
CA GLY A 61 20.25 -5.14 -13.11
C GLY A 61 20.54 -3.63 -13.02
N ILE A 62 21.80 -3.18 -12.95
CA ILE A 62 22.13 -1.76 -12.72
C ILE A 62 21.56 -0.84 -13.83
N TYR A 63 21.59 -1.26 -15.10
CA TYR A 63 21.05 -0.46 -16.21
C TYR A 63 19.51 -0.35 -16.19
N LYS A 64 18.83 -1.34 -15.60
CA LYS A 64 17.36 -1.36 -15.52
C LYS A 64 16.83 -0.41 -14.45
N LEU A 65 17.61 -0.18 -13.39
CA LEU A 65 17.32 0.80 -12.35
C LEU A 65 17.20 2.22 -12.93
N TYR A 66 18.17 2.62 -13.75
CA TYR A 66 18.17 3.95 -14.37
C TYR A 66 16.92 4.20 -15.22
N MET A 67 16.47 3.20 -16.00
CA MET A 67 15.24 3.32 -16.78
C MET A 67 13.99 3.46 -15.90
N SER A 68 13.92 2.76 -14.75
CA SER A 68 12.79 2.93 -13.81
C SER A 68 12.75 4.34 -13.19
N LEU A 69 13.92 4.90 -12.85
CA LEU A 69 14.02 6.23 -12.27
C LEU A 69 13.61 7.32 -13.27
N ILE A 70 13.93 7.14 -14.56
CA ILE A 70 13.52 8.06 -15.63
C ILE A 70 11.99 8.06 -15.79
N TRP A 71 11.34 6.90 -15.72
CA TRP A 71 9.87 6.84 -15.78
C TRP A 71 9.21 7.52 -14.58
N MET A 72 9.79 7.35 -13.39
CA MET A 72 9.29 8.02 -12.18
C MET A 72 9.46 9.54 -12.25
N SER A 73 10.57 10.05 -12.80
CA SER A 73 10.78 11.50 -12.94
C SER A 73 9.83 12.13 -13.96
N ILE A 74 9.47 11.42 -15.02
CA ILE A 74 8.48 11.86 -16.00
C ILE A 74 7.08 11.94 -15.37
N LEU A 75 6.68 10.94 -14.58
CA LEU A 75 5.40 11.01 -13.87
C LEU A 75 5.38 12.18 -12.88
N LEU A 76 6.47 12.40 -12.17
CA LEU A 76 6.57 13.49 -11.19
C LEU A 76 6.52 14.87 -11.84
N SER A 77 7.13 15.04 -13.03
CA SER A 77 7.06 16.30 -13.77
C SER A 77 5.65 16.60 -14.29
N LEU A 78 4.91 15.57 -14.71
CA LEU A 78 3.50 15.70 -15.09
C LEU A 78 2.63 16.12 -13.90
N PHE A 79 2.88 15.55 -12.71
CA PHE A 79 2.19 15.99 -11.48
C PHE A 79 2.46 17.46 -11.14
N ILE A 80 3.70 17.92 -11.30
CA ILE A 80 4.06 19.32 -11.03
C ILE A 80 3.33 20.29 -11.98
N GLN A 81 3.13 19.91 -13.25
CA GLN A 81 2.42 20.76 -14.22
C GLN A 81 0.91 20.88 -13.94
N ILE A 82 0.29 19.84 -13.38
CA ILE A 82 -1.12 19.84 -12.99
C ILE A 82 -1.34 20.76 -11.78
N ILE A 83 -0.37 20.82 -10.88
CA ILE A 83 -0.40 21.67 -9.68
C ILE A 83 0.14 23.06 -10.06
N LYS A 84 -0.65 23.86 -10.78
CA LYS A 84 -0.40 25.31 -10.78
C LYS A 84 -0.57 25.80 -9.34
N PHE A 85 0.57 26.08 -8.70
CA PHE A 85 0.67 26.39 -7.28
C PHE A 85 0.23 27.84 -7.02
N ASP A 86 -1.07 28.11 -7.10
CA ASP A 86 -1.62 29.37 -6.65
C ASP A 86 -1.59 29.38 -5.10
N PHE A 87 -0.66 30.15 -4.53
CA PHE A 87 -0.43 30.28 -3.08
C PHE A 87 -1.68 30.67 -2.27
N THR A 88 -2.71 31.21 -2.93
CA THR A 88 -4.00 31.56 -2.34
C THR A 88 -4.84 30.35 -1.95
N TYR A 89 -4.75 29.22 -2.65
CA TYR A 89 -5.45 28.00 -2.27
C TYR A 89 -4.83 27.33 -1.04
N PHE A 90 -3.51 27.46 -0.88
CA PHE A 90 -2.80 26.89 0.27
C PHE A 90 -3.16 27.59 1.59
N SER A 91 -3.39 28.92 1.57
CA SER A 91 -3.79 29.66 2.77
C SER A 91 -5.21 29.34 3.24
N VAL A 92 -6.14 29.11 2.32
CA VAL A 92 -7.49 28.62 2.64
C VAL A 92 -7.40 27.22 3.26
N PHE A 93 -6.54 26.35 2.73
CA PHE A 93 -6.34 24.99 3.23
C PHE A 93 -5.89 24.95 4.70
N ILE A 94 -4.97 25.82 5.09
CA ILE A 94 -4.49 25.95 6.48
C ILE A 94 -5.62 26.43 7.41
N SER A 95 -6.46 27.35 6.94
CA SER A 95 -7.57 27.89 7.74
C SER A 95 -8.70 26.88 8.02
N THR A 96 -8.80 25.83 7.22
CA THR A 96 -9.81 24.76 7.34
C THR A 96 -9.31 23.53 8.11
N LEU A 97 -8.11 23.55 8.69
CA LEU A 97 -7.59 22.50 9.57
C LEU A 97 -8.32 22.46 10.93
N LYS A 98 -9.65 22.39 10.90
CA LYS A 98 -10.42 21.84 12.02
C LYS A 98 -10.23 20.33 11.97
N ILE A 99 -9.49 19.81 12.93
CA ILE A 99 -9.39 18.37 13.21
C ILE A 99 -10.76 17.93 13.71
N ASN A 100 -11.65 17.59 12.78
CA ASN A 100 -12.91 16.95 13.10
C ASN A 100 -12.67 15.44 13.10
N TYR A 101 -12.92 14.77 14.22
CA TYR A 101 -12.83 13.31 14.36
C TYR A 101 -13.97 12.56 13.66
N TYR A 102 -14.34 12.95 12.43
CA TYR A 102 -15.40 12.29 11.66
C TYR A 102 -15.04 10.84 11.29
N GLU A 103 -13.74 10.51 11.23
CA GLU A 103 -13.27 9.18 10.86
C GLU A 103 -13.83 8.08 11.79
N PHE A 104 -13.79 8.31 13.10
CA PHE A 104 -14.33 7.33 14.06
C PHE A 104 -15.84 7.17 13.93
N TYR A 105 -16.56 8.26 13.67
CA TYR A 105 -18.01 8.20 13.44
C TYR A 105 -18.35 7.32 12.21
N PHE A 106 -17.60 7.44 11.12
CA PHE A 106 -17.78 6.57 9.94
C PHE A 106 -17.46 5.09 10.25
N ILE A 107 -16.44 4.82 11.07
CA ILE A 107 -16.09 3.45 11.49
C ILE A 107 -17.20 2.87 12.36
N PHE A 108 -17.72 3.62 13.32
CA PHE A 108 -18.83 3.18 14.17
C PHE A 108 -20.11 2.93 13.36
N LYS A 109 -20.36 3.72 12.32
CA LYS A 109 -21.49 3.51 11.40
C LYS A 109 -21.40 2.15 10.70
N PHE A 110 -20.20 1.63 10.46
CA PHE A 110 -19.99 0.32 9.83
C PHE A 110 -20.39 -0.86 10.73
N MET A 111 -20.37 -0.66 12.05
CA MET A 111 -20.80 -1.66 13.03
C MET A 111 -22.32 -1.68 13.23
N LEU A 112 -23.05 -0.70 12.68
CA LEU A 112 -24.50 -0.63 12.74
C LEU A 112 -25.13 -1.36 11.56
N PHE A 113 -26.35 -1.86 11.77
CA PHE A 113 -27.16 -2.45 10.70
C PHE A 113 -27.52 -1.37 9.66
N PRO A 114 -27.42 -1.62 8.33
CA PRO A 114 -27.19 -2.90 7.64
C PRO A 114 -25.72 -3.24 7.33
N PHE A 115 -24.78 -2.31 7.54
CA PHE A 115 -23.38 -2.49 7.19
C PHE A 115 -22.69 -3.60 7.99
N SER A 116 -23.17 -3.91 9.19
CA SER A 116 -22.70 -5.05 9.96
C SER A 116 -22.86 -6.40 9.25
N LEU A 117 -23.88 -6.58 8.39
CA LEU A 117 -24.00 -7.80 7.58
C LEU A 117 -22.85 -7.93 6.59
N PHE A 118 -22.41 -6.80 6.01
CA PHE A 118 -21.27 -6.76 5.11
C PHE A 118 -19.96 -7.04 5.85
N SER A 119 -19.80 -6.56 7.09
CA SER A 119 -18.61 -6.89 7.89
C SER A 119 -18.55 -8.37 8.22
N PHE A 120 -19.67 -9.01 8.58
CA PHE A 120 -19.72 -10.47 8.76
C PHE A 120 -19.34 -11.23 7.49
N PHE A 121 -19.81 -10.79 6.31
CA PHE A 121 -19.43 -11.38 5.04
C PHE A 121 -17.90 -11.33 4.80
N LEU A 122 -17.26 -10.19 5.08
CA LEU A 122 -15.79 -10.06 4.94
C LEU A 122 -15.03 -10.99 5.90
N VAL A 123 -15.51 -11.20 7.12
CA VAL A 123 -14.89 -12.13 8.07
C VAL A 123 -14.95 -13.56 7.55
N PHE A 124 -16.12 -14.01 7.05
CA PHE A 124 -16.25 -15.34 6.45
C PHE A 124 -15.40 -15.50 5.19
N TYR A 125 -15.30 -14.46 4.36
CA TYR A 125 -14.44 -14.46 3.19
C TYR A 125 -12.96 -14.66 3.57
N LEU A 126 -12.45 -13.93 4.57
CA LEU A 126 -11.07 -14.09 5.04
C LEU A 126 -10.82 -15.48 5.65
N LEU A 127 -11.79 -16.04 6.37
CA LEU A 127 -11.72 -17.42 6.89
C LEU A 127 -11.63 -18.45 5.74
N PHE A 128 -12.44 -18.27 4.69
CA PHE A 128 -12.39 -19.15 3.53
C PHE A 128 -11.04 -19.04 2.79
N CYS A 129 -10.51 -17.82 2.63
CA CYS A 129 -9.18 -17.61 2.07
C CYS A 129 -8.09 -18.35 2.85
N LEU A 130 -8.14 -18.37 4.18
CA LEU A 130 -7.19 -19.11 5.00
C LEU A 130 -7.24 -20.62 4.73
N VAL A 131 -8.43 -21.21 4.60
CA VAL A 131 -8.60 -22.63 4.28
C VAL A 131 -8.04 -22.95 2.89
N VAL A 132 -8.32 -22.10 1.90
CA VAL A 132 -7.80 -22.25 0.54
C VAL A 132 -6.28 -22.12 0.51
N ILE A 133 -5.72 -21.12 1.19
CA ILE A 133 -4.26 -20.94 1.29
C ILE A 133 -3.64 -22.16 1.95
N TYR A 134 -4.24 -22.74 3.01
CA TYR A 134 -3.73 -23.96 3.65
C TYR A 134 -3.66 -25.14 2.67
N GLU A 135 -4.69 -25.37 1.86
CA GLU A 135 -4.70 -26.46 0.87
C GLU A 135 -3.70 -26.23 -0.29
N ILE A 136 -3.59 -24.99 -0.79
CA ILE A 136 -2.58 -24.62 -1.81
C ILE A 136 -1.18 -24.85 -1.26
N VAL A 137 -0.95 -24.36 -0.04
CA VAL A 137 0.31 -24.51 0.67
C VAL A 137 0.58 -26.01 0.77
N LYS A 138 -0.31 -26.84 1.35
CA LYS A 138 -0.16 -28.30 1.44
C LYS A 138 0.22 -28.99 0.12
N SER A 139 -0.42 -28.61 -0.99
CA SER A 139 -0.28 -29.27 -2.29
C SER A 139 0.94 -28.83 -3.12
N CYS A 140 1.44 -27.60 -2.93
CA CYS A 140 2.54 -27.05 -3.72
C CYS A 140 3.87 -26.98 -2.94
N SER A 141 4.98 -27.34 -3.60
CA SER A 141 6.34 -27.20 -3.08
C SER A 141 6.96 -25.88 -3.55
N GLY A 142 7.22 -24.95 -2.63
CA GLY A 142 7.83 -23.65 -2.92
C GLY A 142 8.90 -23.24 -1.89
N PRO A 143 9.73 -22.22 -2.21
CA PRO A 143 10.96 -21.87 -1.48
C PRO A 143 10.73 -21.33 -0.06
N LEU A 144 9.51 -20.93 0.27
CA LEU A 144 9.12 -20.42 1.60
C LEU A 144 8.52 -21.49 2.52
N ARG A 145 8.50 -22.76 2.11
CA ARG A 145 8.00 -23.85 2.96
C ARG A 145 9.15 -24.56 3.64
N MET A 146 9.05 -24.66 4.97
CA MET A 146 9.74 -25.69 5.74
C MET A 146 9.40 -27.05 5.13
N LYS A 147 10.45 -27.81 4.76
CA LYS A 147 10.34 -29.26 4.67
C LYS A 147 10.01 -29.75 6.09
N ILE A 148 8.78 -30.16 6.31
CA ILE A 148 8.46 -31.10 7.39
C ILE A 148 8.63 -32.49 6.78
#